data_AF-A0A9W6QIU4-F1
#
_entry.id   AF-A0A9W6QIU4-F1
#
_cell.length_a   1.000
_cell.length_b   1.000
_cell.length_c   1.000
_cell.angle_alpha   90.00
_cell.angle_beta   90.00
_cell.angle_gamma   90.00
#
_symmetry.space_group_name_H-M   'P 1'
#
loop_
_entity.id
_entity.type
_entity.pdbx_description
1 polymer ?
#
loop_
_entity_poly.entity_id
_entity_poly.type
_entity_poly.pdbx_seq_one_letter_code
_entity_poly.pdbx_strand_id
1 'polypeptide(L)'
;MSQFQYVCGECGFRTSWTTESQGAQWQESHYAHRHPGIPPGGTVRVRERGRSGGGGGGGCLGLVGVLFLVLLAASTCRGMTRATPEPAGVVWVVGH
;
A
#
# COMPACT_ATOMS: atom_id res chain seq x y z
N MET A 1 14.24 0.24 3.28
CA MET A 1 15.37 -0.35 2.53
C MET A 1 15.11 -1.83 2.38
N SER A 2 15.06 -2.32 1.15
CA SER A 2 14.80 -3.74 0.87
C SER A 2 16.00 -4.59 1.30
N GLN A 3 15.73 -5.82 1.74
CA GLN A 3 16.75 -6.80 2.09
C GLN A 3 16.66 -7.98 1.14
N PHE A 4 17.80 -8.57 0.85
CA PHE A 4 17.97 -9.63 -0.14
C PHE A 4 18.52 -10.87 0.55
N GLN A 5 18.04 -12.04 0.10
CA GLN A 5 18.54 -13.34 0.51
C GLN A 5 18.79 -14.16 -0.75
N TYR A 6 20.03 -14.61 -0.91
CA TYR A 6 20.47 -15.38 -2.06
C TYR A 6 20.45 -16.87 -1.70
N VAL A 7 19.91 -17.70 -2.60
CA VAL A 7 19.79 -19.15 -2.42
C VAL A 7 20.57 -19.84 -3.53
N CYS A 8 21.46 -20.75 -3.15
CA CYS A 8 22.21 -21.58 -4.09
C CYS A 8 21.29 -22.64 -4.72
N GLY A 9 21.31 -22.75 -6.04
CA GLY A 9 20.52 -23.75 -6.78
C GLY A 9 21.06 -25.17 -6.62
N GLU A 10 22.37 -25.32 -6.41
CA GLU A 10 23.05 -26.61 -6.38
C GLU A 10 22.96 -27.33 -5.03
N CYS A 11 23.19 -26.61 -3.94
CA CYS A 11 23.26 -27.20 -2.60
C CYS A 11 22.22 -26.65 -1.62
N GLY A 12 21.38 -25.71 -2.05
CA GLY A 12 20.35 -25.11 -1.19
C GLY A 12 20.87 -24.18 -0.09
N PHE A 13 22.18 -23.85 -0.08
CA PHE A 13 22.76 -22.86 0.83
C PHE A 13 22.06 -21.51 0.72
N ARG A 14 21.86 -20.83 1.85
CA ARG A 14 21.14 -19.54 1.90
C ARG A 14 21.96 -18.51 2.65
N THR A 15 22.08 -17.32 2.10
CA THR A 15 22.67 -16.20 2.83
C THR A 15 21.71 -15.69 3.91
N SER A 16 22.24 -15.00 4.92
CA SER A 16 21.40 -14.17 5.77
C SER A 16 20.79 -13.02 4.95
N TRP A 17 19.73 -12.41 5.47
CA TRP A 17 19.14 -11.22 4.87
C TRP A 17 20.14 -10.07 4.95
N THR A 18 20.57 -9.57 3.80
CA THR A 18 21.61 -8.53 3.69
C THR A 18 21.26 -7.53 2.59
N THR A 19 22.15 -6.59 2.31
CA THR A 19 22.01 -5.70 1.14
C THR A 19 22.22 -6.49 -0.14
N GLU A 20 21.69 -5.98 -1.25
CA GLU A 20 21.87 -6.62 -2.56
C GLU A 20 23.35 -6.87 -2.87
N SER A 21 24.20 -5.86 -2.65
CA SER A 21 25.63 -5.90 -2.90
C SER A 21 26.37 -6.96 -2.08
N GLN A 22 26.13 -7.04 -0.78
CA GLN A 22 26.77 -8.04 0.08
C GLN A 22 26.30 -9.45 -0.27
N GLY A 23 25.00 -9.64 -0.52
CA GLY A 23 24.47 -10.95 -0.83
C GLY A 23 24.96 -11.48 -2.18
N ALA A 24 25.14 -10.60 -3.17
CA ALA A 24 25.74 -10.96 -4.47
C ALA A 24 27.20 -11.44 -4.30
N GLN A 25 28.02 -10.69 -3.57
CA GLN A 25 29.41 -11.07 -3.28
C GLN A 25 29.51 -12.40 -2.51
N TRP A 26 28.59 -12.64 -1.57
CA TRP A 26 28.53 -13.92 -0.86
C TRP A 26 28.08 -15.06 -1.76
N GLN A 27 27.18 -14.83 -2.71
CA GLN A 27 26.78 -15.87 -3.66
C GLN A 27 27.94 -16.21 -4.61
N GLU A 28 28.65 -15.22 -5.15
CA GLU A 28 29.82 -15.44 -6.02
C GLU A 28 30.94 -16.20 -5.29
N SER A 29 31.34 -15.75 -4.10
CA SER A 29 32.36 -16.43 -3.30
C SER A 29 31.95 -17.86 -2.93
N HIS A 30 30.67 -18.07 -2.60
CA HIS A 30 30.15 -19.41 -2.36
C HIS A 30 30.29 -20.32 -3.60
N TYR A 31 29.91 -19.85 -4.78
CA TYR A 31 30.05 -20.63 -6.02
C TYR A 31 31.53 -20.91 -6.33
N ALA A 32 32.41 -19.92 -6.20
CA ALA A 32 33.85 -20.11 -6.44
C ALA A 32 34.47 -21.21 -5.55
N HIS A 33 34.02 -21.30 -4.29
CA HIS A 33 34.57 -22.28 -3.34
C HIS A 33 33.86 -23.64 -3.36
N ARG A 34 32.55 -23.68 -3.56
CA ARG A 34 31.74 -24.90 -3.40
C ARG A 34 31.32 -25.51 -4.73
N HIS A 35 31.30 -24.73 -5.81
CA HIS A 35 30.82 -25.11 -7.13
C HIS A 35 31.75 -24.56 -8.24
N PRO A 36 33.04 -24.94 -8.25
CA PRO A 36 33.99 -24.43 -9.22
C PRO A 36 33.57 -24.80 -10.65
N GLY A 37 33.50 -23.80 -11.54
CA GLY A 37 33.13 -23.99 -12.94
C GLY A 37 31.63 -24.08 -13.23
N ILE A 38 30.76 -24.01 -12.21
CA ILE A 38 29.32 -23.96 -12.40
C ILE A 38 28.88 -22.48 -12.35
N PRO A 39 28.16 -21.98 -13.37
CA PRO A 39 27.65 -20.62 -13.35
C PRO A 39 26.56 -20.46 -12.26
N PRO A 40 26.41 -19.26 -11.66
CA PRO A 40 25.40 -19.03 -10.63
C PRO A 40 23.98 -19.25 -11.15
N GLY A 41 23.33 -20.33 -10.73
CA GLY A 41 21.93 -20.68 -11.07
C GLY A 41 20.94 -20.49 -9.92
N GLY A 42 21.30 -19.68 -8.92
CA GLY A 42 20.52 -19.48 -7.70
C GLY A 42 19.28 -18.60 -7.85
N THR A 43 18.41 -18.61 -6.84
CA THR A 43 17.26 -17.69 -6.75
C THR A 43 17.49 -16.60 -5.71
N VAL A 44 17.02 -15.38 -5.98
CA VAL A 44 17.09 -14.26 -5.05
C VAL A 44 15.71 -14.00 -4.46
N ARG A 45 15.64 -13.94 -3.13
CA ARG A 45 14.45 -13.53 -2.38
C ARG A 45 14.62 -12.09 -1.96
N VAL A 46 13.61 -11.27 -2.23
CA VAL A 46 13.55 -9.87 -1.81
C VAL A 46 12.50 -9.74 -0.71
N ARG A 47 12.87 -9.06 0.38
CA ARG A 47 11.90 -8.60 1.37
C ARG A 47 11.97 -7.08 1.46
N GLU A 48 10.82 -6.45 1.30
CA GLU A 48 10.64 -5.06 1.71
C GLU A 48 10.83 -5.02 3.24
N ARG A 49 11.89 -4.37 3.73
CA ARG A 49 11.91 -3.95 5.14
C ARG A 49 11.00 -2.73 5.21
N GLY A 50 9.71 -3.02 5.30
CA GLY A 50 8.67 -2.02 5.38
C GLY A 50 8.94 -1.09 6.55
N ARG A 51 8.84 0.21 6.28
CA ARG A 51 8.41 1.16 7.30
C ARG A 51 7.00 0.71 7.70
N SER A 52 6.90 -0.16 8.70
CA SER A 52 5.63 -0.49 9.33
C SER A 52 5.13 0.77 10.02
N GLY A 53 4.32 1.55 9.32
CA GLY A 53 3.76 2.80 9.80
C GLY A 53 3.68 3.85 8.70
N GLY A 54 2.52 3.93 8.05
CA GLY A 54 2.19 5.03 7.14
C GLY A 54 1.39 4.55 5.94
N GLY A 55 0.06 4.63 6.04
CA GLY A 55 -0.85 4.40 4.93
C GLY A 55 -0.53 5.32 3.76
N GLY A 56 0.10 4.76 2.73
CA GLY A 56 0.51 5.47 1.52
C GLY A 56 -0.22 4.97 0.28
N GLY A 57 -1.53 4.68 0.40
CA GLY A 57 -2.39 4.26 -0.71
C GLY A 57 -3.58 5.19 -0.94
N GLY A 58 -3.54 6.41 -0.39
CA GLY A 58 -4.68 7.33 -0.35
C GLY A 58 -4.57 8.57 -1.25
N GLY A 59 -3.52 8.72 -2.05
CA GLY A 59 -3.34 9.92 -2.88
C GLY A 59 -4.44 10.04 -3.94
N CYS A 60 -4.48 9.09 -4.89
CA CYS A 60 -5.51 9.08 -5.92
C CYS A 60 -6.83 8.49 -5.42
N LEU A 61 -6.80 7.34 -4.74
CA LEU A 61 -8.02 6.67 -4.26
C LEU A 61 -8.73 7.47 -3.15
N GLY A 62 -7.98 8.13 -2.27
CA GLY A 62 -8.54 9.02 -1.26
C GLY A 62 -9.14 10.28 -1.88
N LEU A 63 -8.47 10.88 -2.86
CA LEU A 63 -9.01 12.05 -3.58
C LEU A 63 -10.28 11.70 -4.37
N VAL A 64 -10.32 10.54 -5.02
CA VAL A 64 -11.52 10.02 -5.70
C VAL A 64 -12.64 9.75 -4.70
N GLY A 65 -12.34 9.15 -3.54
CA GLY A 65 -13.33 8.91 -2.48
C GLY A 65 -13.91 10.19 -1.88
N VAL A 66 -13.06 11.19 -1.61
CA VAL A 66 -13.49 12.50 -1.11
C VAL A 66 -14.37 13.21 -2.16
N LEU A 67 -13.95 13.22 -3.43
CA LEU A 67 -14.74 13.83 -4.50
C LEU A 67 -16.11 13.15 -4.65
N PHE A 68 -16.16 11.82 -4.58
CA PHE A 68 -17.42 11.06 -4.64
C PHE A 68 -18.35 11.40 -3.47
N LEU A 69 -17.82 11.50 -2.23
CA LEU A 69 -18.59 11.92 -1.06
C LEU A 69 -19.14 13.35 -1.19
N VAL A 70 -18.34 14.29 -1.69
CA VAL A 70 -18.77 15.68 -1.92
C VAL A 70 -19.89 15.73 -2.97
N LEU A 71 -19.78 14.96 -4.05
CA LEU A 71 -20.82 14.88 -5.08
C LEU A 71 -22.11 14.25 -4.56
N LEU A 72 -22.01 13.19 -3.74
CA LEU A 72 -23.17 12.60 -3.07
C LEU A 72 -23.84 13.62 -2.16
N ALA A 73 -23.10 14.30 -1.29
CA ALA A 73 -23.62 15.33 -0.41
C ALA A 73 -24.29 16.46 -1.21
N ALA A 74 -23.65 16.94 -2.27
CA ALA A 74 -24.22 17.96 -3.15
C ALA A 74 -25.50 17.48 -3.86
N SER A 75 -25.56 16.21 -4.27
CA SER A 75 -26.74 15.61 -4.89
C SER A 75 -27.91 15.48 -3.90
N THR A 76 -27.63 15.09 -2.65
CA THR A 76 -28.63 15.04 -1.59
C THR A 76 -29.11 16.43 -1.20
N CYS A 77 -28.22 17.43 -1.22
CA CYS A 77 -28.60 18.83 -1.02
C CYS A 77 -29.50 19.34 -2.16
N ARG A 78 -29.22 18.96 -3.43
CA ARG A 78 -30.13 19.27 -4.56
C ARG A 78 -31.48 18.55 -4.45
N GLY A 79 -31.52 17.36 -3.85
CA GLY A 79 -32.76 16.68 -3.50
C GLY A 79 -33.54 17.41 -2.40
N MET A 80 -32.82 17.96 -1.42
CA MET A 80 -33.39 18.66 -0.26
C MET A 80 -33.80 20.11 -0.57
N THR A 81 -33.23 20.76 -1.59
CA THR A 81 -33.74 22.06 -2.09
C THR A 81 -35.10 21.95 -2.81
N ARG A 82 -35.66 20.75 -2.97
CA ARG A 82 -37.07 20.56 -3.35
C ARG A 82 -38.00 20.37 -2.14
N ALA A 83 -37.44 20.22 -0.93
CA ALA A 83 -38.19 20.41 0.30
C ALA A 83 -38.05 21.87 0.71
N THR A 84 -38.86 22.73 0.09
CA THR A 84 -39.30 23.95 0.76
C THR A 84 -39.95 23.52 2.08
N PRO A 85 -39.45 23.91 3.26
CA PRO A 85 -40.42 24.32 4.27
C PRO A 85 -41.09 25.55 3.65
N GLU A 86 -42.35 25.41 3.24
CA GLU A 86 -43.20 26.59 3.19
C GLU A 86 -43.02 27.33 4.53
N PRO A 87 -42.93 28.66 4.55
CA PRO A 87 -43.24 29.40 5.76
C PRO A 87 -44.76 29.27 5.99
N ALA A 88 -45.21 28.07 6.38
CA ALA A 88 -46.56 27.87 6.88
C ALA A 88 -46.66 28.69 8.16
N GLY A 89 -47.55 29.67 8.08
CA GLY A 89 -47.67 30.77 9.01
C GLY A 89 -47.71 30.35 10.47
N VAL A 90 -47.18 31.25 11.28
CA VAL A 90 -47.39 31.34 12.70
C VAL A 90 -48.91 31.34 12.96
N VAL A 91 -49.49 30.21 13.34
CA VAL A 91 -50.82 30.16 13.94
C VAL A 91 -50.62 30.16 15.45
N TRP A 92 -50.80 31.33 16.04
CA TRP A 92 -51.04 31.47 17.46
C TRP A 92 -52.42 30.88 17.77
N VAL A 93 -52.49 29.81 18.57
CA VAL A 93 -53.71 29.48 19.30
C VAL A 93 -53.60 30.11 20.69
N VAL A 94 -54.33 31.21 20.84
CA VAL A 94 -54.64 31.89 22.11
C VAL A 94 -55.80 31.16 22.79
N GLY A 95 -55.66 30.90 24.09
CA GLY A 95 -56.76 30.65 25.06
C GLY A 95 -57.26 29.20 25.13
N HIS A 96 -57.57 28.64 26.29
CA HIS A 96 -58.24 29.26 27.44
C HIS A 96 -57.84 28.63 28.79
#